data_AF-A0A4Q9HMX1-F1
#
_entry.id   AF-A0A4Q9HMX1-F1
#
_cell.length_a   1.000
_cell.length_b   1.000
_cell.length_c   1.000
_cell.angle_alpha   90.00
_cell.angle_beta   90.00
_cell.angle_gamma   90.00
#
_symmetry.space_group_name_H-M   'P 1'
#
loop_
_entity.id
_entity.type
_entity.pdbx_description
1 polymer ?
#
loop_
_entity_poly.entity_id
_entity_poly.type
_entity_poly.pdbx_seq_one_letter_code
_entity_poly.pdbx_strand_id
1 'polypeptide(L)'
;GTALLPAARPRVLLVDELDKSDIDLPNDLLNVLEEGEFRIPELERLAGSAPEVRVLSDDGAPVTVRDGRVRCHAFPFIVLTSNGERDFPAPLLRRCIHLHIPAPDKERLAAMVRAHFGEGAAERHASVIDSFLDREPGDVRAVDQLFNAIHLTQQAGWTDQDEEETRRRLTAELMRPLDRTR
;
A
#
# COMPACT_ATOMS: atom_id res chain seq x y z
N GLY A 1 16.94 -3.39 1.85
CA GLY A 1 16.38 -2.21 2.57
C GLY A 1 17.28 -1.76 3.71
N THR A 2 16.92 -0.67 4.39
CA THR A 2 17.78 0.01 5.39
C THR A 2 17.12 0.25 6.74
N ALA A 3 15.87 -0.23 6.94
CA ALA A 3 15.04 0.11 8.09
C ALA A 3 15.62 -0.31 9.46
N LEU A 4 16.31 -1.45 9.51
CA LEU A 4 16.92 -2.00 10.73
C LEU A 4 18.42 -1.69 10.85
N LEU A 5 18.97 -0.85 9.98
CA LEU A 5 20.34 -0.40 10.14
C LEU A 5 20.48 0.46 11.41
N PRO A 6 21.66 0.45 12.05
CA PRO A 6 21.90 1.25 13.23
C PRO A 6 21.88 2.76 12.89
N ALA A 7 20.74 3.40 13.14
CA ALA A 7 20.54 4.84 12.96
C ALA A 7 20.18 5.50 14.30
N ALA A 8 20.55 6.78 14.46
CA ALA A 8 20.28 7.55 15.68
C ALA A 8 18.80 7.90 15.87
N ARG A 9 18.01 7.89 14.80
CA ARG A 9 16.57 8.18 14.81
C ARG A 9 15.79 7.00 14.21
N PRO A 10 14.57 6.74 14.70
CA PRO A 10 13.72 5.69 14.14
C PRO A 10 13.42 6.00 12.67
N ARG A 11 13.47 4.97 11.83
CA ARG A 11 13.09 5.03 10.41
C ARG A 11 11.66 4.54 10.25
N VAL A 12 11.02 4.88 9.14
CA VAL A 12 9.70 4.34 8.80
C VAL A 12 9.90 3.16 7.84
N LEU A 13 9.25 2.04 8.14
CA LEU A 13 9.18 0.86 7.26
C LEU A 13 7.71 0.64 6.88
N LEU A 14 7.42 0.69 5.58
CA LEU A 14 6.16 0.26 5.02
C LEU A 14 6.35 -1.14 4.43
N VAL A 15 5.57 -2.11 4.89
CA VAL A 15 5.45 -3.43 4.28
C VAL A 15 4.07 -3.50 3.66
N ASP A 16 4.03 -3.46 2.35
CA ASP A 16 2.78 -3.44 1.60
C ASP A 16 2.30 -4.87 1.31
N GLU A 17 0.98 -5.07 1.32
CA GLU A 17 0.30 -6.32 0.97
C GLU A 17 0.94 -7.57 1.61
N LEU A 18 1.15 -7.52 2.94
CA LEU A 18 1.83 -8.60 3.66
C LEU A 18 1.10 -9.95 3.53
N ASP A 19 -0.19 -9.93 3.23
CA ASP A 19 -0.99 -11.14 2.99
C ASP A 19 -0.58 -11.91 1.73
N LYS A 20 0.06 -11.24 0.75
CA LYS A 20 0.59 -11.88 -0.47
C LYS A 20 1.98 -12.47 -0.30
N SER A 21 2.61 -12.26 0.85
CA SER A 21 3.93 -12.83 1.15
C SER A 21 3.90 -14.34 1.33
N ASP A 22 5.09 -14.95 1.34
CA ASP A 22 5.27 -16.36 1.71
C ASP A 22 4.61 -16.68 3.05
N ILE A 23 4.15 -17.92 3.21
CA ILE A 23 3.38 -18.36 4.38
C ILE A 23 4.18 -18.25 5.69
N ASP A 24 5.51 -18.33 5.60
CA ASP A 24 6.40 -18.31 6.76
C ASP A 24 6.77 -16.87 7.18
N LEU A 25 6.69 -15.89 6.27
CA LEU A 25 7.15 -14.53 6.52
C LEU A 25 6.48 -13.87 7.73
N PRO A 26 5.14 -13.95 7.93
CA PRO A 26 4.50 -13.39 9.12
C PRO A 26 5.06 -13.92 10.44
N ASN A 27 5.48 -15.18 10.48
CA ASN A 27 6.10 -15.79 11.67
C ASN A 27 7.56 -15.38 11.81
N ASP A 28 8.31 -15.33 10.72
CA ASP A 28 9.71 -14.89 10.72
C ASP A 28 9.86 -13.44 11.20
N LEU A 29 8.88 -12.59 10.87
CA LEU A 29 8.82 -11.21 11.34
C LEU A 29 8.66 -11.10 12.85
N LEU A 30 8.12 -12.10 13.56
CA LEU A 30 7.89 -12.00 15.01
C LEU A 30 9.19 -11.70 15.76
N ASN A 31 10.24 -12.46 15.47
CA ASN A 31 11.54 -12.28 16.12
C ASN A 31 12.14 -10.91 15.77
N VAL A 32 11.98 -10.48 14.51
CA VAL A 32 12.49 -9.19 14.05
C VAL A 32 11.78 -8.02 14.74
N LEU A 33 10.46 -8.14 14.91
CA LEU A 33 9.64 -7.13 15.57
C LEU A 33 9.88 -7.06 17.08
N GLU A 34 10.28 -8.17 17.70
CA GLU A 34 10.61 -8.21 19.13
C GLU A 34 12.01 -7.71 19.43
N GLU A 35 13.00 -8.18 18.67
CA GLU A 35 14.41 -7.95 18.96
C GLU A 35 14.99 -6.74 18.20
N GLY A 36 14.30 -6.25 17.17
CA GLY A 36 14.82 -5.21 16.28
C GLY A 36 16.07 -5.65 15.53
N GLU A 37 16.20 -6.96 15.29
CA GLU A 37 17.35 -7.59 14.64
C GLU A 37 16.91 -8.72 13.70
N PHE A 38 17.65 -8.92 12.62
CA PHE A 38 17.62 -10.15 11.85
C PHE A 38 19.03 -10.66 11.56
N ARG A 39 19.11 -11.93 11.18
CA ARG A 39 20.34 -12.64 10.83
C ARG A 39 20.42 -12.84 9.33
N ILE A 40 21.63 -12.78 8.80
CA ILE A 40 21.96 -13.16 7.43
C ILE A 40 22.75 -14.47 7.52
N PRO A 41 22.12 -15.63 7.33
CA PRO A 41 22.74 -16.94 7.56
C PRO A 41 24.06 -17.13 6.81
N GLU A 42 24.16 -16.59 5.60
CA GLU A 42 25.37 -16.61 4.77
C GLU A 42 26.54 -15.93 5.48
N LEU A 43 26.29 -14.81 6.15
CA LEU A 43 27.31 -14.03 6.85
C LEU A 43 27.59 -14.60 8.25
N GLU A 44 26.60 -15.18 8.94
CA GLU A 44 26.83 -15.90 10.20
C GLU A 44 27.81 -17.07 10.00
N ARG A 45 27.69 -17.80 8.87
CA ARG A 45 28.63 -18.88 8.51
C ARG A 45 30.07 -18.38 8.30
N LEU A 46 30.24 -17.13 7.86
CA LEU A 46 31.54 -16.52 7.60
C LEU A 46 32.16 -15.85 8.83
N ALA A 47 31.41 -15.69 9.92
CA ALA A 47 31.85 -14.91 11.09
C ALA A 47 33.18 -15.39 11.69
N GLY A 48 33.50 -16.69 11.60
CA GLY A 48 34.75 -17.24 12.12
C GLY A 48 36.01 -16.82 11.35
N SER A 49 35.90 -16.43 10.07
CA SER A 49 37.02 -15.98 9.25
C SER A 49 36.93 -14.51 8.84
N ALA A 50 35.71 -13.98 8.74
CA ALA A 50 35.39 -12.60 8.39
C ALA A 50 34.23 -12.11 9.28
N PRO A 51 34.51 -11.69 10.52
CA PRO A 51 33.47 -11.23 11.45
C PRO A 51 32.83 -9.90 11.02
N GLU A 52 33.54 -9.08 10.23
CA GLU A 52 33.00 -7.86 9.65
C GLU A 52 32.95 -7.98 8.13
N VAL A 53 31.75 -7.92 7.56
CA VAL A 53 31.55 -7.99 6.10
C VAL A 53 30.88 -6.70 5.63
N ARG A 54 31.47 -6.08 4.60
CA ARG A 54 30.87 -4.92 3.93
C ARG A 54 29.90 -5.39 2.86
N VAL A 55 28.64 -4.97 2.97
CA VAL A 55 27.57 -5.21 1.99
C VAL A 55 27.06 -3.88 1.45
N LEU A 56 26.37 -3.92 0.31
CA LEU A 56 25.66 -2.75 -0.20
C LEU A 56 24.23 -2.76 0.35
N SER A 57 23.78 -1.63 0.88
CA SER A 57 22.36 -1.41 1.12
C SER A 57 21.61 -1.14 -0.18
N ASP A 58 20.28 -1.10 -0.06
CA ASP A 58 19.36 -0.87 -1.17
C ASP A 58 19.55 0.48 -1.89
N ASP A 59 20.03 1.49 -1.16
CA ASP A 59 20.41 2.80 -1.68
C ASP A 59 21.87 2.85 -2.20
N GLY A 60 22.55 1.71 -2.27
CA GLY A 60 23.92 1.59 -2.75
C GLY A 60 25.00 2.02 -1.75
N ALA A 61 24.63 2.41 -0.52
CA ALA A 61 25.61 2.76 0.50
C ALA A 61 26.31 1.50 1.06
N PRO A 62 27.64 1.53 1.28
CA PRO A 62 28.32 0.43 1.92
C PRO A 62 28.00 0.40 3.42
N VAL A 63 27.60 -0.78 3.91
CA VAL A 63 27.25 -1.04 5.32
C VAL A 63 28.10 -2.19 5.84
N THR A 64 28.68 -2.03 7.03
CA THR A 64 29.38 -3.13 7.71
C THR A 64 28.38 -3.93 8.55
N VAL A 65 28.26 -5.22 8.24
CA VAL A 65 27.53 -6.21 9.04
C VAL A 65 28.52 -6.97 9.92
N ARG A 66 28.21 -7.07 11.20
CA ARG A 66 29.04 -7.79 12.19
C ARG A 66 28.41 -9.12 12.55
N ASP A 67 29.19 -10.19 12.53
CA ASP A 67 28.77 -11.55 12.90
C ASP A 67 27.50 -12.02 12.19
N GLY A 68 27.26 -11.53 10.97
CA GLY A 68 26.04 -11.79 10.19
C GLY A 68 24.74 -11.23 10.77
N ARG A 69 24.80 -10.26 11.68
CA ARG A 69 23.65 -9.69 12.37
C ARG A 69 23.42 -8.24 11.98
N VAL A 70 22.16 -7.89 11.73
CA VAL A 70 21.72 -6.52 11.49
C VAL A 70 20.75 -6.13 12.58
N ARG A 71 21.15 -5.18 13.42
CA ARG A 71 20.38 -4.70 14.57
C ARG A 71 20.21 -3.19 14.52
N CYS A 72 18.98 -2.74 14.80
CA CYS A 72 18.68 -1.32 14.90
C CYS A 72 19.14 -0.74 16.25
N HIS A 73 19.46 0.56 16.28
CA HIS A 73 19.66 1.29 17.54
C HIS A 73 18.39 1.99 18.01
N ALA A 74 17.59 2.47 17.06
CA ALA A 74 16.26 3.02 17.28
C ALA A 74 15.27 2.17 16.50
N PHE A 75 14.31 1.56 17.20
CA PHE A 75 13.32 0.67 16.59
C PHE A 75 12.48 1.43 15.56
N PRO A 76 12.31 0.92 14.33
CA PRO A 76 11.58 1.64 13.29
C PRO A 76 10.09 1.72 13.59
N PHE A 77 9.43 2.76 13.07
CA PHE A 77 7.97 2.81 12.99
C PHE A 77 7.52 1.96 11.81
N ILE A 78 6.80 0.87 12.08
CA ILE A 78 6.45 -0.14 11.07
C ILE A 78 4.97 -0.02 10.75
N VAL A 79 4.66 0.13 9.46
CA VAL A 79 3.30 0.08 8.91
C VAL A 79 3.20 -1.16 8.05
N LEU A 80 2.24 -2.04 8.38
CA LEU A 80 1.90 -3.22 7.61
C LEU A 80 0.54 -2.98 6.96
N THR A 81 0.40 -3.28 5.68
CA THR A 81 -0.90 -3.24 4.98
C THR A 81 -1.32 -4.66 4.58
N SER A 82 -2.62 -4.86 4.41
CA SER A 82 -3.22 -6.11 3.92
C SER A 82 -4.59 -5.81 3.34
N ASN A 83 -4.95 -6.54 2.29
CA ASN A 83 -6.27 -6.50 1.67
C ASN A 83 -7.26 -7.48 2.33
N GLY A 84 -6.82 -8.20 3.36
CA GLY A 84 -7.61 -9.24 4.03
C GLY A 84 -7.79 -10.51 3.20
N GLU A 85 -6.90 -10.77 2.23
CA GLU A 85 -6.95 -11.99 1.39
C GLU A 85 -6.59 -13.25 2.20
N ARG A 86 -5.74 -13.09 3.23
CA ARG A 86 -5.28 -14.16 4.11
C ARG A 86 -5.22 -13.69 5.56
N ASP A 87 -5.71 -14.54 6.46
CA ASP A 87 -5.59 -14.29 7.90
C ASP A 87 -4.14 -14.37 8.37
N PHE A 88 -3.76 -13.45 9.26
CA PHE A 88 -2.46 -13.49 9.90
C PHE A 88 -2.47 -14.31 11.20
N PRO A 89 -1.34 -14.91 11.57
CA PRO A 89 -1.23 -15.66 12.82
C PRO A 89 -1.48 -14.74 14.03
N ALA A 90 -2.24 -15.23 15.01
CA ALA A 90 -2.59 -14.47 16.21
C ALA A 90 -1.39 -13.85 16.96
N PRO A 91 -0.20 -14.50 17.03
CA PRO A 91 1.01 -13.85 17.55
C PRO A 91 1.36 -12.53 16.87
N LEU A 92 1.27 -12.43 15.54
CA LEU A 92 1.58 -11.19 14.83
C LEU A 92 0.56 -10.11 15.16
N LEU A 93 -0.72 -10.45 15.07
CA LEU A 93 -1.83 -9.53 15.36
C LEU A 93 -1.76 -8.93 16.78
N ARG A 94 -1.34 -9.71 17.79
CA ARG A 94 -1.18 -9.21 19.17
C ARG A 94 -0.08 -8.16 19.33
N ARG A 95 0.83 -8.04 18.37
CA ARG A 95 1.94 -7.08 18.36
C ARG A 95 1.64 -5.86 17.47
N CYS A 96 0.46 -5.81 16.87
CA CYS A 96 0.04 -4.74 15.96
C CYS A 96 -1.13 -3.94 16.53
N ILE A 97 -1.16 -2.64 16.22
CA ILE A 97 -2.36 -1.83 16.38
C ILE A 97 -3.15 -1.95 15.08
N HIS A 98 -4.33 -2.55 15.15
CA HIS A 98 -5.17 -2.72 13.97
C HIS A 98 -5.92 -1.44 13.63
N LEU A 99 -5.72 -0.95 12.41
CA LEU A 99 -6.52 0.10 11.81
C LEU A 99 -7.30 -0.50 10.64
N HIS A 100 -8.61 -0.68 10.81
CA HIS A 100 -9.47 -1.08 9.71
C HIS A 100 -9.85 0.17 8.89
N ILE A 101 -9.57 0.15 7.59
CA ILE A 101 -9.94 1.21 6.65
C ILE A 101 -11.16 0.71 5.86
N PRO A 102 -12.39 1.15 6.20
CA PRO A 102 -13.56 0.76 5.45
C PRO A 102 -13.56 1.40 4.06
N ALA A 103 -14.32 0.82 3.14
CA ALA A 103 -14.59 1.44 1.85
C ALA A 103 -15.16 2.85 2.06
N PRO A 104 -14.73 3.85 1.26
CA PRO A 104 -15.19 5.22 1.43
C PRO A 104 -16.67 5.35 1.07
N ASP A 105 -17.40 6.09 1.91
CA ASP A 105 -18.77 6.52 1.66
C ASP A 105 -18.80 7.73 0.70
N LYS A 106 -20.01 8.23 0.41
CA LYS A 106 -20.21 9.36 -0.50
C LYS A 106 -19.48 10.61 -0.05
N GLU A 107 -19.55 10.92 1.24
CA GLU A 107 -18.94 12.08 1.85
C GLU A 107 -17.41 12.01 1.74
N ARG A 108 -16.83 10.84 2.01
CA ARG A 108 -15.39 10.62 1.92
C ARG A 108 -14.88 10.62 0.49
N LEU A 109 -15.63 10.03 -0.45
CA LEU A 109 -15.33 10.12 -1.88
C LEU A 109 -15.41 11.57 -2.39
N ALA A 110 -16.43 12.32 -1.98
CA ALA A 110 -16.55 13.73 -2.32
C ALA A 110 -15.37 14.55 -1.77
N ALA A 111 -14.93 14.28 -0.54
CA ALA A 111 -13.74 14.90 0.04
C ALA A 111 -12.46 14.54 -0.73
N MET A 112 -12.30 13.28 -1.12
CA MET A 112 -11.17 12.82 -1.94
C MET A 112 -11.15 13.49 -3.32
N VAL A 113 -12.30 13.56 -4.01
CA VAL A 113 -12.44 14.24 -5.30
C VAL A 113 -12.12 15.72 -5.19
N ARG A 114 -12.62 16.41 -4.14
CA ARG A 114 -12.30 17.82 -3.88
C ARG A 114 -10.80 18.03 -3.64
N ALA A 115 -10.16 17.15 -2.87
CA ALA A 115 -8.73 17.23 -2.60
C ALA A 115 -7.87 17.02 -3.87
N HIS A 116 -8.33 16.20 -4.81
CA HIS A 116 -7.58 15.88 -6.03
C HIS A 116 -7.85 16.83 -7.21
N PHE A 117 -9.11 17.29 -7.36
CA PHE A 117 -9.56 18.08 -8.51
C PHE A 117 -9.99 19.52 -8.18
N GLY A 118 -9.85 19.93 -6.92
CA GLY A 118 -10.13 21.29 -6.44
C GLY A 118 -11.58 21.54 -6.04
N GLU A 119 -11.85 22.78 -5.64
CA GLU A 119 -13.16 23.21 -5.14
C GLU A 119 -14.25 23.13 -6.22
N GLY A 120 -15.46 22.74 -5.80
CA GLY A 120 -16.61 22.51 -6.68
C GLY A 120 -16.54 21.22 -7.50
N ALA A 121 -15.44 20.45 -7.45
CA ALA A 121 -15.30 19.25 -8.27
C ALA A 121 -16.22 18.12 -7.80
N ALA A 122 -16.44 17.98 -6.50
CA ALA A 122 -17.33 16.96 -5.95
C ALA A 122 -18.78 17.17 -6.42
N GLU A 123 -19.23 18.41 -6.46
CA GLU A 123 -20.57 18.80 -6.90
C GLU A 123 -20.72 18.60 -8.42
N ARG A 124 -19.71 19.01 -9.21
CA ARG A 124 -19.70 18.80 -10.67
C ARG A 124 -19.75 17.31 -11.05
N HIS A 125 -19.10 16.44 -10.27
CA HIS A 125 -19.00 15.01 -10.58
C HIS A 125 -19.84 14.12 -9.66
N ALA A 126 -20.85 14.69 -8.98
CA ALA A 126 -21.72 13.96 -8.05
C ALA A 126 -22.36 12.73 -8.72
N SER A 127 -22.77 12.84 -9.99
CA SER A 127 -23.31 11.71 -10.77
C SER A 127 -22.33 10.55 -10.94
N VAL A 128 -21.03 10.84 -11.10
CA VAL A 128 -19.97 9.83 -11.24
C VAL A 128 -19.69 9.16 -9.90
N ILE A 129 -19.68 9.95 -8.81
CA ILE A 129 -19.52 9.44 -7.45
C ILE A 129 -20.68 8.52 -7.08
N ASP A 130 -21.92 8.92 -7.39
CA ASP A 130 -23.11 8.11 -7.14
C ASP A 130 -23.07 6.80 -7.94
N SER A 131 -22.66 6.87 -9.21
CA SER A 131 -22.47 5.67 -10.05
C SER A 131 -21.34 4.74 -9.55
N PHE A 132 -20.33 5.27 -8.86
CA PHE A 132 -19.28 4.46 -8.22
C PHE A 132 -19.75 3.76 -6.94
N LEU A 133 -20.69 4.38 -6.23
CA LEU A 133 -21.29 3.84 -5.01
C LEU A 133 -22.41 2.85 -5.30
N ASP A 134 -23.11 3.00 -6.43
CA ASP A 134 -24.11 2.07 -6.94
C ASP A 134 -23.44 0.82 -7.55
N ARG A 135 -22.71 0.11 -6.68
CA ARG A 135 -21.96 -1.11 -7.00
C ARG A 135 -22.80 -2.34 -6.67
N GLU A 136 -22.82 -3.33 -7.55
CA GLU A 136 -23.44 -4.62 -7.23
C GLU A 136 -22.63 -5.35 -6.14
N PRO A 137 -23.26 -6.19 -5.30
CA PRO A 137 -22.53 -7.02 -4.35
C PRO A 137 -21.51 -7.90 -5.07
N GLY A 138 -20.22 -7.66 -4.83
CA GLY A 138 -19.11 -8.36 -5.50
C GLY A 138 -18.26 -7.47 -6.42
N ASP A 139 -18.71 -6.25 -6.76
CA ASP A 139 -17.94 -5.32 -7.58
C ASP A 139 -16.69 -4.81 -6.85
N VAL A 140 -15.51 -5.31 -7.24
CA VAL A 140 -14.22 -4.77 -6.80
C VAL A 140 -13.85 -3.61 -7.70
N ARG A 141 -14.13 -2.38 -7.24
CA ARG A 141 -13.73 -1.14 -7.92
C ARG A 141 -12.74 -0.34 -7.08
N ALA A 142 -11.61 0.01 -7.67
CA ALA A 142 -10.61 0.85 -7.02
C ALA A 142 -11.01 2.34 -7.09
N VAL A 143 -10.69 3.11 -6.05
CA VAL A 143 -10.91 4.57 -6.06
C VAL A 143 -10.19 5.25 -7.24
N ASP A 144 -9.08 4.66 -7.71
CA ASP A 144 -8.37 5.13 -8.91
C ASP A 144 -9.24 5.08 -10.17
N GLN A 145 -10.17 4.12 -10.29
CA GLN A 145 -11.10 4.08 -11.43
C GLN A 145 -12.03 5.30 -11.43
N LEU A 146 -12.51 5.72 -10.25
CA LEU A 146 -13.28 6.95 -10.09
C LEU A 146 -12.47 8.18 -10.51
N PHE A 147 -11.22 8.28 -10.08
CA PHE A 147 -10.35 9.41 -10.45
C PHE A 147 -10.06 9.44 -11.94
N ASN A 148 -9.77 8.29 -12.55
CA ASN A 148 -9.55 8.19 -14.00
C ASN A 148 -10.79 8.58 -14.79
N ALA A 149 -11.99 8.16 -14.35
CA ALA A 149 -13.25 8.59 -14.96
C ALA A 149 -13.40 10.11 -14.89
N ILE A 150 -13.24 10.71 -13.69
CA ILE A 150 -13.34 12.16 -13.51
C ILE A 150 -12.32 12.91 -14.38
N HIS A 151 -11.06 12.46 -14.40
CA HIS A 151 -10.00 13.08 -15.19
C HIS A 151 -10.31 13.08 -16.69
N LEU A 152 -10.75 11.95 -17.24
CA LEU A 152 -11.09 11.82 -18.65
C LEU A 152 -12.31 12.68 -19.01
N THR A 153 -13.29 12.78 -18.12
CA THR A 153 -14.44 13.68 -18.34
C THR A 153 -14.08 15.17 -18.30
N GLN A 154 -12.97 15.56 -17.65
CA GLN A 154 -12.50 16.96 -17.64
C GLN A 154 -11.65 17.33 -18.85
N GLN A 155 -10.81 16.41 -19.34
CA GLN A 155 -9.95 16.67 -20.52
C GLN A 155 -10.71 16.57 -21.85
N ALA A 156 -11.84 15.88 -21.85
CA ALA A 156 -12.79 15.85 -22.94
C ALA A 156 -13.47 17.22 -23.07
N GLY A 157 -12.79 18.23 -23.61
CA GLY A 157 -13.37 19.53 -23.97
C GLY A 157 -14.35 19.42 -25.15
N TRP A 158 -15.50 18.79 -24.91
CA TRP A 158 -16.46 18.37 -25.93
C TRP A 158 -17.65 19.34 -25.96
N THR A 159 -18.33 19.45 -27.11
CA THR A 159 -19.42 20.41 -27.36
C THR A 159 -20.80 19.88 -26.93
N ASP A 160 -21.61 20.77 -26.33
CA ASP A 160 -22.82 20.61 -25.50
C ASP A 160 -23.94 19.58 -25.88
N GLN A 161 -23.96 18.93 -27.05
CA GLN A 161 -25.10 18.08 -27.45
C GLN A 161 -24.83 16.56 -27.50
N ASP A 162 -23.58 16.13 -27.67
CA ASP A 162 -23.16 14.72 -27.60
C ASP A 162 -22.43 14.36 -26.30
N GLU A 163 -22.30 15.36 -25.41
CA GLU A 163 -21.43 15.35 -24.24
C GLU A 163 -21.93 14.41 -23.13
N GLU A 164 -23.21 14.51 -22.73
CA GLU A 164 -23.73 13.77 -21.58
C GLU A 164 -23.89 12.26 -21.86
N GLU A 165 -24.37 11.89 -23.05
CA GLU A 165 -24.50 10.48 -23.48
C GLU A 165 -23.11 9.82 -23.56
N THR A 166 -22.13 10.50 -24.17
CA THR A 166 -20.80 9.91 -24.34
C THR A 166 -20.01 9.88 -23.03
N ARG A 167 -20.15 10.91 -22.18
CA ARG A 167 -19.60 10.94 -20.82
C ARG A 167 -20.13 9.78 -19.97
N ARG A 168 -21.43 9.50 -20.05
CA ARG A 168 -22.05 8.33 -19.40
C ARG A 168 -21.49 7.02 -19.91
N ARG A 169 -21.36 6.84 -21.23
CA ARG A 169 -20.81 5.60 -21.83
C ARG A 169 -19.34 5.38 -21.47
N LEU A 170 -18.52 6.43 -21.50
CA LEU A 170 -17.11 6.35 -21.15
C LEU A 170 -16.94 6.03 -19.65
N THR A 171 -17.72 6.69 -18.79
CA THR A 171 -17.73 6.40 -17.35
C THR A 171 -18.13 4.95 -17.10
N ALA A 172 -19.18 4.47 -17.76
CA ALA A 172 -19.63 3.08 -17.62
C ALA A 172 -18.57 2.05 -18.05
N GLU A 173 -17.76 2.35 -19.07
CA GLU A 173 -16.65 1.49 -19.49
C GLU A 173 -15.48 1.50 -18.50
N LEU A 174 -15.09 2.68 -18.00
CA LEU A 174 -13.96 2.83 -17.08
C LEU A 174 -14.25 2.27 -15.69
N MET A 175 -15.52 2.25 -15.30
CA MET A 175 -16.00 1.77 -14.02
C MET A 175 -16.37 0.27 -14.05
N ARG A 176 -15.94 -0.46 -15.07
CA ARG A 176 -16.14 -1.91 -15.13
C ARG A 176 -15.34 -2.63 -14.03
N PRO A 177 -15.89 -3.70 -13.45
CA PRO A 177 -15.21 -4.50 -12.41
C PRO A 177 -13.92 -5.12 -12.94
N LEU A 178 -12.87 -5.14 -12.11
CA LEU A 178 -11.53 -5.62 -12.48
C LEU A 178 -11.43 -7.16 -12.57
N ASP A 179 -12.41 -7.88 -12.03
CA ASP A 179 -12.46 -9.34 -11.90
C ASP A 179 -13.15 -10.06 -13.07
N ARG A 180 -13.69 -9.33 -14.05
CA ARG A 180 -14.20 -9.93 -15.29
C ARG A 180 -13.05 -10.37 -16.20
N THR A 181 -12.57 -11.59 -15.95
CA THR A 181 -11.88 -12.39 -16.97
C THR A 181 -12.83 -12.54 -18.16
N ARG A 182 -12.38 -12.14 -19.36
CA ARG A 182 -13.12 -12.35 -20.62
C ARG A 182 -13.41 -13.81 -20.88
#